data_AF-A0A369RSS7-F1
#
_entry.id   AF-A0A369RSS7-F1
#
_cell.length_a   1.000
_cell.length_b   1.000
_cell.length_c   1.000
_cell.angle_alpha   90.00
_cell.angle_beta   90.00
_cell.angle_gamma   90.00
#
_symmetry.space_group_name_H-M   'P 1'
#
loop_
_entity.id
_entity.type
_entity.pdbx_description
1 polymer ?
#
loop_
_entity_poly.entity_id
_entity_poly.type
_entity_poly.pdbx_seq_one_letter_code
_entity_poly.pdbx_strand_id
1 'polypeptide(L)'
;MRNSRGRRRHRRHRSHPTYQSHVTHGNCPIYRRYPTDQSCPPKLESFVDFYLVIDFEATTKSKYRDYHLPEIIEFPALLIDASTLEVFSEFHSYVRPTINRTLSKFCKRLTGISQASRQCFND
;
A
#
# COMPACT_ATOMS: atom_id res chain seq x y z
N MET A 1 -17.16 -58.57 22.70
CA MET A 1 -16.11 -57.71 22.12
C MET A 1 -16.76 -56.55 21.39
N ARG A 2 -16.22 -55.33 21.56
CA ARG A 2 -16.87 -54.04 21.27
C ARG A 2 -17.03 -53.73 19.78
N ASN A 3 -18.21 -53.21 19.44
CA ASN A 3 -18.54 -52.50 18.20
C ASN A 3 -17.62 -51.29 17.96
N SER A 4 -17.22 -51.04 16.72
CA SER A 4 -16.79 -49.71 16.28
C SER A 4 -17.15 -49.45 14.81
N ARG A 5 -18.28 -48.75 14.64
CA ARG A 5 -18.72 -48.10 13.39
C ARG A 5 -17.79 -46.91 13.12
N GLY A 6 -16.91 -47.02 12.12
CA GLY A 6 -16.07 -45.92 11.66
C GLY A 6 -16.90 -44.86 10.94
N ARG A 7 -17.18 -43.73 11.61
CA ARG A 7 -17.82 -42.55 11.03
C ARG A 7 -16.90 -41.89 10.00
N ARG A 8 -17.42 -41.66 8.80
CA ARG A 8 -16.81 -40.80 7.75
C ARG A 8 -16.50 -39.42 8.34
N ARG A 9 -15.23 -39.04 8.39
CA ARG A 9 -14.81 -37.69 8.82
C ARG A 9 -14.97 -36.74 7.63
N HIS A 10 -15.99 -35.89 7.68
CA HIS A 10 -16.11 -34.72 6.81
C HIS A 10 -14.87 -33.82 6.97
N ARG A 11 -14.29 -33.46 5.83
CA ARG A 11 -13.16 -32.53 5.69
C ARG A 11 -13.61 -31.16 6.21
N ARG A 12 -13.19 -30.81 7.43
CA ARG A 12 -13.42 -29.48 8.00
C ARG A 12 -12.56 -28.48 7.22
N HIS A 13 -13.22 -27.59 6.49
CA HIS A 13 -12.61 -26.35 6.01
C HIS A 13 -12.03 -25.61 7.22
N ARG A 14 -10.72 -25.34 7.21
CA ARG A 14 -10.09 -24.44 8.17
C ARG A 14 -10.58 -23.02 7.85
N SER A 15 -11.41 -22.48 8.73
CA SER A 15 -11.70 -21.05 8.76
C SER A 15 -10.41 -20.30 9.13
N HIS A 16 -10.06 -19.29 8.32
CA HIS A 16 -9.01 -18.34 8.67
C HIS A 16 -9.38 -17.58 9.94
N PRO A 17 -8.41 -17.21 10.79
CA PRO A 17 -8.67 -16.43 11.98
C PRO A 17 -9.23 -15.07 11.57
N THR A 18 -10.48 -14.83 11.93
CA THR A 18 -11.08 -13.49 11.90
C THR A 18 -10.32 -12.65 12.93
N TYR A 19 -9.62 -11.63 12.46
CA TYR A 19 -9.05 -10.59 13.30
C TYR A 19 -10.18 -9.89 14.04
N GLN A 20 -10.42 -10.29 15.29
CA GLN A 20 -11.30 -9.57 16.20
C GLN A 20 -10.56 -8.30 16.62
N SER A 21 -10.93 -7.18 16.02
CA SER A 21 -10.58 -5.87 16.56
C SER A 21 -11.26 -5.72 17.91
N HIS A 22 -10.47 -5.78 18.98
CA HIS A 22 -10.89 -5.28 20.28
C HIS A 22 -11.06 -3.77 20.14
N VAL A 23 -12.31 -3.31 20.07
CA VAL A 23 -12.66 -1.88 20.05
C VAL A 23 -12.47 -1.34 21.46
N THR A 24 -11.25 -0.90 21.77
CA THR A 24 -11.07 0.10 22.83
C THR A 24 -11.80 1.36 22.39
N HIS A 25 -12.66 1.88 23.26
CA HIS A 25 -13.49 3.05 23.01
C HIS A 25 -12.61 4.31 22.94
N GLY A 26 -11.86 4.46 21.85
CA GLY A 26 -11.21 5.70 21.43
C GLY A 26 -11.97 6.25 20.23
N ASN A 27 -12.44 7.49 20.33
CA ASN A 27 -13.20 8.20 19.30
C ASN A 27 -12.42 8.30 17.97
N CYS A 28 -12.53 7.28 17.12
CA CYS A 28 -12.18 7.36 15.71
C CYS A 28 -13.45 7.80 14.94
N PRO A 29 -13.48 9.00 14.35
CA PRO A 29 -14.70 9.56 13.76
C PRO A 29 -15.10 8.89 12.43
N ILE A 30 -14.34 7.90 11.94
CA ILE A 30 -14.47 7.36 10.58
C ILE A 30 -15.62 6.33 10.41
N TYR A 31 -16.24 5.85 11.49
CA TYR A 31 -17.35 4.88 11.37
C TYR A 31 -18.60 5.32 12.13
N ARG A 32 -19.21 6.43 11.69
CA ARG A 32 -20.58 6.77 12.10
C ARG A 32 -21.57 5.93 11.28
N ARG A 33 -22.41 5.13 11.96
CA ARG A 33 -23.45 4.27 11.38
C ARG A 33 -24.33 5.07 10.38
N TYR A 34 -24.47 4.58 9.15
CA TYR A 34 -25.38 5.16 8.16
C TYR A 34 -26.85 4.93 8.55
N PRO A 35 -27.71 5.97 8.54
CA PRO A 35 -29.15 5.79 8.70
C PRO A 35 -29.73 5.10 7.46
N THR A 36 -30.63 4.15 7.70
CA THR A 36 -31.42 3.45 6.68
C THR A 36 -32.61 4.32 6.28
N ASP A 37 -32.40 5.35 5.44
CA ASP A 37 -33.53 5.97 4.74
C ASP A 37 -33.17 6.30 3.29
N GLN A 38 -34.02 5.82 2.37
CA GLN A 38 -33.77 5.67 0.94
C GLN A 38 -34.37 6.83 0.13
N SER A 39 -33.84 8.04 0.31
CA SER A 39 -34.16 9.14 -0.61
C SER A 39 -32.88 9.90 -1.01
N CYS A 40 -32.20 9.35 -2.02
CA CYS A 40 -30.92 9.80 -2.58
C CYS A 40 -29.76 9.74 -1.55
N PRO A 41 -28.65 9.03 -1.82
CA PRO A 41 -27.52 9.05 -0.89
C PRO A 41 -27.08 10.50 -0.69
N PRO A 42 -26.98 11.02 0.55
CA PRO A 42 -26.41 12.33 0.78
C PRO A 42 -25.05 12.36 0.08
N LYS A 43 -24.85 13.34 -0.80
CA LYS A 43 -23.59 13.56 -1.48
C LYS A 43 -22.53 13.59 -0.38
N LEU A 44 -21.67 12.58 -0.37
CA LEU A 44 -20.65 12.43 0.66
C LEU A 44 -19.66 13.58 0.47
N GLU A 45 -19.93 14.72 1.09
CA GLU A 45 -18.97 15.82 1.20
C GLU A 45 -17.70 15.21 1.79
N SER A 46 -16.66 15.07 0.98
CA SER A 46 -15.41 14.44 1.41
C SER A 46 -14.70 15.40 2.35
N PHE A 47 -14.59 15.02 3.64
CA PHE A 47 -13.82 15.74 4.67
C PHE A 47 -12.30 15.63 4.49
N VAL A 48 -11.82 15.56 3.24
CA VAL A 48 -10.40 15.46 2.93
C VAL A 48 -9.97 16.87 2.54
N ASP A 49 -8.98 17.43 3.24
CA ASP A 49 -8.42 18.75 2.91
C ASP A 49 -7.31 18.62 1.84
N PHE A 50 -6.54 17.53 1.89
CA PHE A 50 -5.46 17.27 0.96
C PHE A 50 -5.36 15.80 0.57
N TYR A 51 -4.99 15.54 -0.68
CA TYR A 51 -4.52 14.24 -1.15
C TYR A 51 -3.00 14.22 -1.19
N LEU A 52 -2.39 13.16 -0.67
CA LEU A 52 -0.97 12.88 -0.85
C LEU A 52 -0.81 11.74 -1.86
N VAL A 53 -0.31 12.05 -3.04
CA VAL A 53 -0.04 11.09 -4.11
C VAL A 53 1.44 10.75 -4.08
N ILE A 54 1.75 9.46 -4.01
CA ILE A 54 3.13 8.94 -3.97
C ILE A 54 3.27 7.86 -5.03
N ASP A 55 4.34 7.89 -5.79
CA ASP A 55 4.65 6.88 -6.81
C ASP A 55 6.10 6.39 -6.67
N PHE A 56 6.32 5.30 -5.93
CA PHE A 56 7.67 4.80 -5.69
C PHE A 56 8.20 4.02 -6.89
N GLU A 57 9.42 4.37 -7.30
CA GLU A 57 10.24 3.47 -8.13
C GLU A 57 11.12 2.58 -7.25
N ALA A 58 11.32 1.34 -7.67
CA ALA A 58 12.06 0.34 -6.90
C ALA A 58 13.07 -0.46 -7.74
N THR A 59 14.08 -1.02 -7.06
CA THR A 59 15.02 -1.94 -7.70
C THR A 59 14.31 -3.19 -8.23
N THR A 60 14.65 -3.58 -9.46
CA THR A 60 14.16 -4.82 -10.07
C THR A 60 15.23 -5.49 -10.93
N LYS A 61 15.24 -6.82 -11.00
CA LYS A 61 16.17 -7.58 -11.84
C LYS A 61 15.59 -7.93 -13.21
N SER A 62 14.29 -8.24 -13.26
CA SER A 62 13.63 -8.74 -14.46
C SER A 62 12.13 -8.41 -14.42
N LYS A 63 11.42 -8.75 -15.50
CA LYS A 63 9.96 -8.67 -15.57
C LYS A 63 9.24 -9.73 -14.73
N TYR A 64 9.95 -10.72 -14.22
CA TYR A 64 9.38 -11.81 -13.45
C TYR A 64 9.53 -11.53 -11.95
N ARG A 65 8.62 -12.11 -11.15
CA ARG A 65 8.76 -12.12 -9.69
C ARG A 65 9.88 -13.08 -9.29
N ASP A 66 11.11 -12.66 -9.50
CA ASP A 66 12.29 -13.29 -8.92
C ASP A 66 12.31 -13.01 -7.41
N TYR A 67 12.97 -13.87 -6.62
CA TYR A 67 13.22 -13.69 -5.19
C TYR A 67 14.20 -12.52 -4.89
N HIS A 68 13.99 -11.37 -5.51
CA HIS A 68 14.70 -10.14 -5.22
C HIS A 68 13.91 -9.33 -4.18
N LEU A 69 14.64 -8.66 -3.29
CA LEU A 69 14.08 -7.68 -2.37
C LEU A 69 14.10 -6.31 -3.07
N PRO A 70 12.95 -5.75 -3.46
CA PRO A 70 12.88 -4.41 -4.03
C PRO A 70 13.24 -3.37 -2.96
N GLU A 71 14.01 -2.38 -3.35
CA GLU A 71 14.35 -1.21 -2.53
C GLU A 71 13.89 0.04 -3.27
N ILE A 72 13.31 1.01 -2.56
CA ILE A 72 12.93 2.30 -3.14
C ILE A 72 14.19 2.99 -3.69
N ILE A 73 14.10 3.52 -4.91
CA ILE A 73 15.18 4.25 -5.59
C ILE A 73 14.75 5.64 -6.05
N GLU A 74 13.46 5.96 -6.01
CA GLU A 74 12.90 7.29 -6.22
C GLU A 74 11.67 7.47 -5.34
N PHE A 75 11.50 8.67 -4.80
CA PHE A 75 10.40 9.04 -3.93
C PHE A 75 9.81 10.39 -4.37
N PRO A 76 8.99 10.41 -5.42
CA PRO A 76 8.15 11.55 -5.75
C PRO A 76 6.88 11.54 -4.87
N ALA A 77 6.48 12.72 -4.42
CA ALA A 77 5.21 12.94 -3.72
C ALA A 77 4.59 14.28 -4.10
N LEU A 78 3.27 14.28 -4.33
CA LEU A 78 2.47 15.48 -4.59
C LEU A 78 1.44 15.65 -3.50
N LEU A 79 1.43 16.82 -2.87
CA LEU A 79 0.35 17.25 -1.99
C LEU A 79 -0.64 18.06 -2.85
N ILE A 80 -1.89 17.62 -2.91
CA ILE A 80 -2.95 18.19 -3.75
C ILE A 80 -4.04 18.73 -2.85
N ASP A 81 -4.44 19.98 -3.05
CA ASP A 81 -5.57 20.58 -2.33
C ASP A 81 -6.88 19.92 -2.82
N ALA A 82 -7.67 19.37 -1.90
CA ALA A 82 -8.82 18.56 -2.25
C ALA A 82 -10.01 19.40 -2.77
N SER A 83 -10.04 20.70 -2.48
CA SER A 83 -11.09 21.61 -2.93
C SER A 83 -10.88 22.08 -4.36
N THR A 84 -9.62 22.32 -4.74
CA THR A 84 -9.24 22.84 -6.06
C THR A 84 -8.72 21.76 -7.01
N LEU A 85 -8.27 20.63 -6.47
CA LEU A 85 -7.53 19.57 -7.18
C LEU A 85 -6.20 20.06 -7.79
N GLU A 86 -5.68 21.19 -7.32
CA GLU A 86 -4.38 21.72 -7.74
C GLU A 86 -3.25 21.18 -6.88
N VAL A 87 -2.05 21.08 -7.47
CA VAL A 87 -0.83 20.70 -6.73
C VAL A 87 -0.44 21.84 -5.81
N PHE A 88 -0.53 21.59 -4.50
CA PHE A 88 -0.13 22.52 -3.46
C PHE A 88 1.39 22.47 -3.21
N SER A 89 1.99 21.29 -3.23
CA SER A 89 3.43 21.11 -3.04
C SER A 89 3.92 19.83 -3.70
N GLU A 90 5.20 19.84 -4.10
CA GLU A 90 5.90 18.68 -4.65
C GLU A 90 7.14 18.36 -3.81
N PHE A 91 7.43 17.07 -3.68
CA PHE A 91 8.68 16.55 -3.15
C PHE A 91 9.23 15.52 -4.13
N HIS A 92 10.53 15.58 -4.40
CA HIS A 92 11.20 14.61 -5.25
C HIS A 92 12.58 14.29 -4.70
N SER A 93 12.87 13.01 -4.51
CA SER A 93 14.18 12.56 -4.07
C SER A 93 14.58 11.19 -4.62
N TYR A 94 15.84 11.05 -5.05
CA TYR A 94 16.45 9.75 -5.34
C TYR A 94 16.98 9.09 -4.08
N VAL A 95 16.74 7.79 -3.97
CA VAL A 95 17.16 6.97 -2.82
C VAL A 95 18.27 6.02 -3.24
N ARG A 96 19.35 5.94 -2.47
CA ARG A 96 20.45 5.01 -2.74
C ARG A 96 20.14 3.64 -2.12
N PRO A 97 19.97 2.57 -2.92
CA PRO A 97 19.76 1.23 -2.38
C PRO A 97 21.01 0.73 -1.67
N THR A 98 20.85 -0.07 -0.62
CA THR A 98 21.94 -0.55 0.24
C THR A 98 22.24 -2.03 0.06
N ILE A 99 21.23 -2.83 -0.30
CA ILE A 99 21.30 -4.27 -0.53
C ILE A 99 21.70 -4.53 -1.99
N ASN A 100 20.91 -4.03 -2.95
CA ASN A 100 21.13 -4.17 -4.39
C ASN A 100 21.64 -2.84 -4.97
N ARG A 101 22.86 -2.45 -4.56
CA ARG A 101 23.47 -1.15 -4.90
C ARG A 101 23.60 -0.86 -6.40
N THR A 102 23.65 -1.90 -7.22
CA THR A 102 23.81 -1.81 -8.66
C THR A 102 22.48 -2.09 -9.36
N LEU A 103 21.94 -1.09 -10.05
CA LEU A 103 20.70 -1.20 -10.81
C LEU A 103 20.89 -2.09 -12.04
N SER A 104 19.97 -3.03 -12.24
CA SER A 104 19.98 -3.90 -13.42
C SER A 104 19.73 -3.09 -14.70
N LYS A 105 20.15 -3.62 -15.87
CA LYS A 105 19.82 -3.01 -17.16
C LYS A 105 18.30 -2.91 -17.40
N PHE A 106 17.53 -3.86 -16.86
CA PHE A 106 16.08 -3.86 -16.96
C PHE A 106 15.48 -2.72 -16.14
N CYS A 107 15.88 -2.60 -14.88
CA CYS A 107 15.43 -1.53 -13.98
C CYS A 107 15.73 -0.14 -14.55
N LYS A 108 16.97 0.12 -14.99
CA LYS A 108 17.35 1.41 -15.59
C LYS A 108 16.54 1.76 -16.83
N ARG A 109 16.16 0.77 -17.64
CA ARG A 109 15.33 0.99 -18.83
C ARG A 109 13.86 1.22 -18.46
N LEU A 110 13.38 0.54 -17.43
CA LEU A 110 11.99 0.63 -16.98
C LEU A 110 11.72 1.98 -16.32
N THR A 111 12.60 2.43 -15.43
CA THR A 111 12.42 3.63 -14.62
C THR A 111 13.12 4.87 -15.18
N GLY A 112 14.04 4.71 -16.12
CA GLY A 112 14.86 5.81 -16.64
C GLY A 112 15.98 6.27 -15.68
N ILE A 113 16.05 5.74 -14.47
CA ILE A 113 17.03 6.14 -13.45
C ILE A 113 18.43 5.61 -13.82
N SER A 114 19.43 6.50 -13.79
CA SER A 114 20.83 6.13 -14.01
C SER A 114 21.49 5.67 -12.71
N GLN A 115 22.58 4.91 -12.80
CA GLN A 115 23.34 4.50 -11.61
C GLN A 115 23.99 5.69 -10.88
N ALA A 116 24.26 6.78 -11.61
CA ALA A 116 24.87 7.99 -11.10
C ALA A 116 23.87 8.91 -10.40
N SER A 117 22.57 8.73 -10.67
CA SER A 117 21.48 9.43 -9.99
C SER A 117 21.55 9.09 -8.50
N ARG A 118 22.17 10.00 -7.75
CA ARG A 118 22.35 9.95 -6.30
C ARG A 118 21.96 11.32 -5.79
N GLN A 119 20.90 11.39 -4.99
CA GLN A 119 20.81 12.47 -4.02
C GLN A 119 21.54 11.99 -2.78
N CYS A 120 22.71 12.58 -2.53
CA CYS A 120 23.21 12.64 -1.17
C CYS A 120 22.25 13.59 -0.43
N PHE A 121 21.56 13.09 0.61
CA PHE A 121 21.30 13.95 1.75
C PHE A 121 22.71 14.32 2.26
N ASN A 122 23.20 15.50 1.89
CA ASN A 122 24.25 16.12 2.67
C ASN A 122 23.53 16.57 3.94
N ASP A 123 23.79 15.86 5.03
CA ASP A 123 23.37 16.22 6.38
C ASP A 123 23.69 17.69 6.71
#